data_AF-A0A1B9NVB9-F1
#
_entry.id   AF-A0A1B9NVB9-F1
#
_cell.length_a   1.000
_cell.length_b   1.000
_cell.length_c   1.000
_cell.angle_alpha   90.00
_cell.angle_beta   90.00
_cell.angle_gamma   90.00
#
_symmetry.space_group_name_H-M   'P 1'
#
loop_
_entity.id
_entity.type
_entity.pdbx_description
1 polymer ?
#
loop_
_entity_poly.entity_id
_entity_poly.type
_entity_poly.pdbx_seq_one_letter_code
_entity_poly.pdbx_strand_id
1 'polypeptide(L)'
;MKKKVIVSWSSGKDSTLTLIRLLKNPNFDVVALYTTYVDNEVPFQVTPLSVVQMQADLVSLPLISIELPAVFPANNEYQRLVVGALKLSGVEFDAVAFGDMFCNGIVEYRKSYIEKAGWECVFPLVGESSHKLAQEIIDCGIETILVTIDSSQLSHEFCGRLYDHQLLNELPRSVDVCGENGEFHSLVIKAPCFVGFIQLTDKRIEVGERFTHLRYQASILQL
;
A
#
# COMPACT_ATOMS: atom_id res chain seq x y z
N MET A 1 -10.46 -16.78 -20.18
CA MET A 1 -10.80 -15.38 -19.82
C MET A 1 -9.85 -14.93 -18.73
N LYS A 2 -9.44 -13.66 -18.73
CA LYS A 2 -8.61 -13.12 -17.64
C LYS A 2 -9.46 -13.02 -16.37
N LYS A 3 -8.85 -13.31 -15.22
CA LYS A 3 -9.48 -13.16 -13.91
C LYS A 3 -9.49 -11.68 -13.54
N LYS A 4 -10.70 -11.11 -13.34
CA LYS A 4 -10.85 -9.71 -12.94
C LYS A 4 -10.47 -9.57 -11.46
N VAL A 5 -9.55 -8.66 -11.15
CA VAL A 5 -9.00 -8.51 -9.80
C VAL A 5 -9.05 -7.07 -9.31
N ILE A 6 -9.44 -6.89 -8.05
CA ILE A 6 -9.31 -5.63 -7.33
C ILE A 6 -8.07 -5.70 -6.43
N VAL A 7 -7.27 -4.64 -6.38
CA VAL A 7 -6.07 -4.59 -5.52
C VAL A 7 -6.37 -3.82 -4.23
N SER A 8 -6.01 -4.40 -3.09
CA SER A 8 -5.94 -3.70 -1.81
C SER A 8 -4.79 -2.68 -1.84
N TRP A 9 -5.14 -1.41 -1.77
CA TRP A 9 -4.24 -0.30 -2.08
C TRP A 9 -3.99 0.58 -0.85
N SER A 10 -2.78 0.48 -0.31
CA SER A 10 -2.35 1.24 0.87
C SER A 10 -1.46 2.43 0.53
N SER A 11 -1.34 2.79 -0.75
CA SER A 11 -0.43 3.81 -1.31
C SER A 11 1.08 3.52 -1.26
N GLY A 12 1.46 2.39 -0.66
CA GLY A 12 2.84 2.02 -0.42
C GLY A 12 3.48 1.18 -1.52
N LYS A 13 4.76 0.88 -1.28
CA LYS A 13 5.62 0.11 -2.18
C LYS A 13 5.12 -1.31 -2.43
N ASP A 14 4.56 -1.98 -1.42
CA ASP A 14 4.15 -3.38 -1.51
C ASP A 14 2.84 -3.53 -2.32
N SER A 15 1.86 -2.64 -2.11
CA SER A 15 0.66 -2.57 -2.95
C SER A 15 0.99 -2.21 -4.40
N THR A 16 1.99 -1.35 -4.61
CA THR A 16 2.44 -0.97 -5.96
C THR A 16 3.14 -2.14 -6.66
N LEU A 17 4.02 -2.86 -5.98
CA LEU A 17 4.67 -4.04 -6.55
C LEU A 17 3.65 -5.13 -6.89
N THR A 18 2.66 -5.33 -6.00
CA THR A 18 1.51 -6.21 -6.23
C THR A 18 0.80 -5.87 -7.54
N LEU A 19 0.45 -4.60 -7.73
CA LEU A 19 -0.18 -4.12 -8.96
C LEU A 19 0.71 -4.38 -10.19
N ILE A 20 2.00 -4.03 -10.14
CA ILE A 20 2.92 -4.23 -11.26
C ILE A 20 3.00 -5.71 -11.66
N ARG A 21 3.08 -6.62 -10.69
CA ARG A 21 3.12 -8.07 -10.94
C ARG A 21 1.82 -8.58 -11.58
N LEU A 22 0.66 -8.07 -11.14
CA LEU A 22 -0.63 -8.43 -11.74
C LEU A 22 -0.77 -7.89 -13.17
N LEU A 23 -0.37 -6.64 -13.42
CA LEU A 23 -0.41 -6.04 -14.77
C LEU A 23 0.47 -6.78 -15.78
N LYS A 24 1.59 -7.35 -15.32
CA LYS A 24 2.50 -8.17 -16.15
C LYS A 24 2.00 -9.60 -16.37
N ASN A 25 1.04 -10.08 -15.59
CA ASN A 25 0.58 -11.45 -15.64
C ASN A 25 -0.65 -11.57 -16.58
N PRO A 26 -0.55 -12.32 -17.69
CA PRO A 26 -1.62 -12.39 -18.69
C PRO A 26 -2.91 -13.05 -18.19
N ASN A 27 -2.88 -13.70 -17.02
CA ASN A 27 -4.04 -14.35 -16.41
C ASN A 27 -4.94 -13.37 -15.65
N PHE A 28 -4.49 -12.15 -15.38
CA PHE A 28 -5.22 -11.16 -14.60
C PHE A 28 -5.63 -9.95 -15.43
N ASP A 29 -6.75 -9.36 -15.04
CA ASP A 29 -7.27 -8.09 -15.52
C ASP A 29 -7.55 -7.22 -14.28
N VAL A 30 -6.73 -6.20 -14.04
CA VAL A 30 -6.89 -5.35 -12.85
C VAL A 30 -7.98 -4.33 -13.14
N VAL A 31 -9.09 -4.41 -12.40
CA VAL A 31 -10.30 -3.64 -12.71
C VAL A 31 -10.54 -2.47 -11.76
N ALA A 32 -9.99 -2.51 -10.55
CA ALA A 32 -10.10 -1.42 -9.58
C ALA A 32 -9.03 -1.52 -8.48
N LEU A 33 -8.90 -0.44 -7.73
CA LEU A 33 -8.22 -0.38 -6.44
C LEU A 33 -9.29 -0.21 -5.35
N TYR A 34 -9.01 -0.68 -4.13
CA TYR A 34 -9.76 -0.23 -2.96
C TYR A 34 -8.81 0.18 -1.84
N THR A 35 -9.23 1.15 -1.03
CA THR A 35 -8.48 1.60 0.14
C THR A 35 -9.42 1.79 1.33
N THR A 36 -8.90 1.62 2.53
CA THR A 36 -9.59 1.94 3.77
C THR A 36 -8.99 3.18 4.40
N TYR A 37 -9.81 4.06 4.97
CA TYR A 37 -9.36 5.31 5.56
C TYR A 37 -10.07 5.64 6.88
N VAL A 38 -9.44 6.48 7.69
CA VAL A 38 -9.99 7.08 8.91
C VAL A 38 -9.63 8.56 8.86
N ASP A 39 -10.58 9.46 9.12
CA ASP A 39 -10.33 10.91 9.13
C ASP A 39 -9.61 11.43 7.86
N ASN A 40 -9.97 10.88 6.68
CA ASN A 40 -9.34 11.14 5.38
C ASN A 40 -7.87 10.72 5.24
N GLU A 41 -7.36 9.79 6.05
CA GLU A 41 -6.01 9.25 5.93
C GLU A 41 -6.02 7.72 5.92
N VAL A 42 -5.08 7.11 5.17
CA VAL A 42 -4.82 5.67 5.24
C VAL A 42 -4.18 5.34 6.59
N PRO A 43 -4.76 4.42 7.40
CA PRO A 43 -4.21 4.04 8.69
C PRO A 43 -2.73 3.64 8.60
N PHE A 44 -1.89 4.12 9.52
CA PHE A 44 -0.42 3.95 9.58
C PHE A 44 0.42 4.68 8.52
N GLN A 45 0.07 4.61 7.24
CA GLN A 45 0.78 5.40 6.22
C GLN A 45 0.57 6.89 6.43
N VAL A 46 -0.57 7.27 7.02
CA VAL A 46 -0.96 8.68 7.24
C VAL A 46 -0.98 9.44 5.90
N THR A 47 -1.29 8.70 4.84
CA THR A 47 -1.38 9.24 3.49
C THR A 47 -2.79 9.81 3.30
N PRO A 48 -2.93 11.10 2.97
CA PRO A 48 -4.24 11.69 2.74
C PRO A 48 -4.98 10.98 1.61
N LEU A 49 -6.29 10.79 1.77
CA LEU A 49 -7.14 10.09 0.80
C LEU A 49 -7.09 10.75 -0.59
N SER A 50 -6.94 12.07 -0.64
CA SER A 50 -6.73 12.80 -1.90
C SER A 50 -5.47 12.40 -2.63
N VAL A 51 -4.40 12.03 -1.92
CA VAL A 51 -3.13 11.54 -2.50
C VAL A 51 -3.28 10.10 -2.98
N VAL A 52 -4.05 9.28 -2.27
CA VAL A 52 -4.41 7.94 -2.75
C VAL A 52 -5.23 8.02 -4.03
N GLN A 53 -6.18 8.96 -4.11
CA GLN A 53 -6.92 9.24 -5.34
C GLN A 53 -5.98 9.67 -6.48
N MET A 54 -5.00 10.54 -6.21
CA MET A 54 -4.00 10.91 -7.22
C MET A 54 -3.24 9.70 -7.76
N GLN A 55 -2.87 8.73 -6.92
CA GLN A 55 -2.24 7.49 -7.37
C GLN A 55 -3.18 6.66 -8.24
N ALA A 56 -4.45 6.54 -7.85
CA ALA A 56 -5.45 5.81 -8.64
C ALA A 56 -5.65 6.45 -10.03
N ASP A 57 -5.71 7.79 -10.09
CA ASP A 57 -5.80 8.54 -11.34
C ASP A 57 -4.56 8.31 -12.23
N LEU A 58 -3.36 8.33 -11.63
CA LEU A 58 -2.10 8.06 -12.33
C LEU A 58 -2.03 6.62 -12.89
N VAL A 59 -2.62 5.64 -12.21
CA VAL A 59 -2.72 4.26 -12.69
C VAL A 59 -3.88 4.09 -13.69
N SER A 60 -4.77 5.08 -13.80
CA SER A 60 -6.01 5.00 -14.58
C SER A 60 -6.93 3.86 -14.13
N LEU A 61 -7.06 3.66 -12.82
CA LEU A 61 -7.97 2.68 -12.21
C LEU A 61 -8.97 3.37 -11.28
N PRO A 62 -10.23 2.91 -11.22
CA PRO A 62 -11.18 3.41 -10.25
C PRO A 62 -10.74 3.05 -8.81
N LEU A 63 -10.98 3.96 -7.87
CA LEU A 63 -10.72 3.77 -6.45
C LEU A 63 -12.01 3.61 -5.67
N ILE A 64 -12.13 2.51 -4.94
CA ILE A 64 -13.21 2.27 -3.96
C ILE A 64 -12.67 2.70 -2.59
N SER A 65 -13.14 3.84 -2.07
CA SER A 65 -12.75 4.36 -0.76
C SER A 65 -13.71 3.88 0.33
N ILE A 66 -13.17 3.31 1.40
CA ILE A 66 -13.96 2.67 2.48
C ILE A 66 -13.62 3.34 3.80
N GLU A 67 -14.56 4.10 4.35
CA GLU A 67 -14.38 4.74 5.65
C GLU A 67 -14.45 3.70 6.77
N LEU A 68 -13.52 3.78 7.71
CA LEU A 68 -13.49 2.99 8.93
C LEU A 68 -13.77 3.91 10.14
N PRO A 69 -14.43 3.39 11.19
CA PRO A 69 -14.78 4.18 12.37
C PRO A 69 -13.58 4.49 13.28
N ALA A 70 -12.47 3.77 13.11
CA ALA A 70 -11.23 3.93 13.87
C ALA A 70 -10.07 3.28 13.11
N VAL A 71 -8.83 3.58 13.50
CA VAL A 71 -7.59 2.99 12.93
C VAL A 71 -7.56 1.46 13.12
N PHE A 72 -8.07 0.98 14.25
CA PHE A 72 -8.17 -0.44 14.58
C PHE A 72 -9.60 -0.83 14.96
N PRO A 73 -10.52 -0.91 14.00
CA PRO A 73 -11.85 -1.39 14.28
C PRO A 73 -11.78 -2.88 14.61
N ALA A 74 -12.83 -3.40 15.25
CA ALA A 74 -12.93 -4.83 15.49
C ALA A 74 -12.92 -5.60 14.15
N ASN A 75 -12.28 -6.78 14.12
CA ASN A 75 -12.11 -7.54 12.87
C ASN A 75 -13.42 -7.79 12.13
N ASN A 76 -14.49 -8.14 12.84
CA ASN A 76 -15.82 -8.34 12.26
C ASN A 76 -16.39 -7.06 11.61
N GLU A 77 -16.11 -5.90 12.19
CA GLU A 77 -16.51 -4.61 11.64
C GLU A 77 -15.70 -4.25 10.39
N TYR A 78 -14.36 -4.39 10.45
CA TYR A 78 -13.48 -4.20 9.28
C TYR A 78 -13.95 -5.06 8.10
N GLN A 79 -14.12 -6.36 8.34
CA GLN A 79 -14.53 -7.32 7.32
C GLN A 79 -15.89 -6.97 6.71
N ARG A 80 -16.86 -6.60 7.55
CA ARG A 80 -18.20 -6.19 7.11
C ARG A 80 -18.16 -4.94 6.24
N LEU A 81 -17.38 -3.92 6.63
CA LEU A 81 -17.25 -2.67 5.87
C LEU A 81 -16.58 -2.92 4.52
N VAL A 82 -15.47 -3.67 4.51
CA VAL A 82 -14.76 -4.00 3.26
C VAL A 82 -15.65 -4.80 2.31
N VAL A 83 -16.25 -5.90 2.76
CA VAL A 83 -17.13 -6.72 1.92
C VAL A 83 -18.35 -5.93 1.45
N GLY A 84 -18.96 -5.16 2.33
CA GLY A 84 -20.13 -4.34 2.00
C GLY A 84 -19.83 -3.33 0.90
N ALA A 85 -18.74 -2.57 1.02
CA ALA A 85 -18.35 -1.59 0.03
C ALA A 85 -17.98 -2.24 -1.31
N LEU A 86 -17.25 -3.36 -1.30
CA LEU A 86 -16.91 -4.08 -2.53
C LEU A 86 -18.16 -4.59 -3.26
N LYS A 87 -19.17 -5.12 -2.55
CA LYS A 87 -20.46 -5.53 -3.15
C LYS A 87 -21.25 -4.36 -3.74
N LEU A 88 -21.19 -3.20 -3.10
CA LEU A 88 -21.91 -2.00 -3.51
C LEU A 88 -21.15 -1.16 -4.55
N SER A 89 -19.89 -1.50 -4.86
CA SER A 89 -19.03 -0.74 -5.77
C SER A 89 -19.51 -0.71 -7.22
N GLY A 90 -20.33 -1.68 -7.64
CA GLY A 90 -20.74 -1.86 -9.03
C GLY A 90 -19.63 -2.38 -9.95
N VAL A 91 -18.44 -2.66 -9.42
CA VAL A 91 -17.33 -3.27 -10.17
C VAL A 91 -17.52 -4.78 -10.20
N GLU A 92 -17.45 -5.38 -11.39
CA GLU A 92 -17.42 -6.83 -11.53
C GLU A 92 -16.00 -7.36 -11.35
N PHE A 93 -15.79 -8.28 -10.42
CA PHE A 93 -14.50 -8.90 -10.18
C PHE A 93 -14.64 -10.32 -9.61
N ASP A 94 -13.59 -11.12 -9.79
CA ASP A 94 -13.51 -12.51 -9.36
C ASP A 94 -12.61 -12.68 -8.12
N ALA A 95 -11.68 -11.75 -7.91
CA ALA A 95 -10.64 -11.87 -6.89
C ALA A 95 -10.22 -10.54 -6.28
N VAL A 96 -9.68 -10.61 -5.06
CA VAL A 96 -9.02 -9.50 -4.37
C VAL A 96 -7.56 -9.84 -4.15
N ALA A 97 -6.67 -8.95 -4.60
CA ALA A 97 -5.23 -9.08 -4.40
C ALA A 97 -4.74 -8.26 -3.22
N PHE A 98 -3.79 -8.82 -2.47
CA PHE A 98 -3.17 -8.20 -1.32
C PHE A 98 -1.65 -8.19 -1.46
N GLY A 99 -1.03 -7.10 -0.98
CA GLY A 99 0.42 -6.96 -0.91
C GLY A 99 1.04 -7.48 0.39
N ASP A 100 0.33 -8.34 1.12
CA ASP A 100 0.86 -8.99 2.32
C ASP A 100 2.09 -9.85 1.92
N MET A 101 3.17 -9.85 2.72
CA MET A 101 4.43 -10.54 2.39
C MET A 101 4.64 -11.86 3.16
N PHE A 102 4.14 -11.96 4.40
CA PHE A 102 4.39 -13.13 5.25
C PHE A 102 3.19 -14.05 5.45
N CYS A 103 3.48 -15.33 5.71
CA CYS A 103 2.53 -16.35 6.13
C CYS A 103 2.36 -16.37 7.66
N ASN A 104 2.05 -15.24 8.28
CA ASN A 104 1.88 -15.10 9.74
C ASN A 104 0.40 -15.23 10.20
N GLY A 105 -0.45 -15.90 9.42
CA GLY A 105 -1.90 -15.95 9.63
C GLY A 105 -2.67 -14.87 8.88
N ILE A 106 -2.00 -13.88 8.28
CA ILE A 106 -2.66 -12.82 7.50
C ILE A 106 -3.37 -13.38 6.26
N VAL A 107 -2.80 -14.38 5.60
CA VAL A 107 -3.42 -15.06 4.45
C VAL A 107 -4.76 -15.69 4.86
N GLU A 108 -4.77 -16.46 5.94
CA GLU A 108 -5.96 -17.08 6.50
C GLU A 108 -6.98 -16.02 6.94
N TYR A 109 -6.51 -14.93 7.53
CA TYR A 109 -7.35 -13.80 7.90
C TYR A 109 -8.03 -13.18 6.68
N ARG A 110 -7.30 -12.85 5.60
CA ARG A 110 -7.88 -12.30 4.36
C ARG A 110 -8.90 -13.26 3.74
N LYS A 111 -8.55 -14.54 3.64
CA LYS A 111 -9.44 -15.59 3.11
C LYS A 111 -10.71 -15.75 3.94
N SER A 112 -10.61 -15.57 5.26
CA SER A 112 -11.74 -15.78 6.17
C SER A 112 -12.96 -14.90 5.90
N TYR A 113 -12.82 -13.79 5.17
CA TYR A 113 -13.91 -12.89 4.80
C TYR A 113 -14.08 -12.68 3.29
N ILE A 114 -13.00 -12.66 2.51
CA ILE A 114 -13.07 -12.49 1.05
C ILE A 114 -13.61 -13.76 0.38
N GLU A 115 -13.06 -14.94 0.69
CA GLU A 115 -13.51 -16.20 0.09
C GLU A 115 -14.91 -16.58 0.56
N LYS A 116 -15.25 -16.26 1.82
CA LYS A 116 -16.64 -16.39 2.30
C LYS A 116 -17.62 -15.46 1.58
N ALA A 117 -17.17 -14.34 1.04
CA ALA A 117 -17.99 -13.42 0.26
C ALA A 117 -18.12 -13.85 -1.21
N GLY A 118 -17.40 -14.89 -1.65
CA GLY A 118 -17.48 -15.47 -2.99
C GLY A 118 -16.37 -15.05 -3.94
N TRP A 119 -15.33 -14.35 -3.47
CA TRP A 119 -14.19 -13.92 -4.29
C TRP A 119 -12.91 -14.63 -3.88
N GLU A 120 -12.00 -14.88 -4.82
CA GLU A 120 -10.70 -15.48 -4.49
C GLU A 120 -9.74 -14.47 -3.85
N CYS A 121 -8.85 -14.94 -2.98
CA CYS A 121 -7.70 -14.15 -2.53
C CYS A 121 -6.47 -14.42 -3.39
N VAL A 122 -5.78 -13.36 -3.82
CA VAL A 122 -4.52 -13.42 -4.58
C VAL A 122 -3.40 -12.74 -3.79
N PHE A 123 -2.25 -13.40 -3.69
CA PHE A 123 -1.13 -12.91 -2.88
C PHE A 123 0.17 -12.93 -3.68
N PRO A 124 0.45 -11.90 -4.50
CA PRO A 124 1.60 -11.94 -5.39
C PRO A 124 2.95 -11.91 -4.68
N LEU A 125 3.04 -11.46 -3.41
CA LEU A 125 4.31 -11.27 -2.69
C LEU A 125 4.55 -12.32 -1.59
N VAL A 126 3.53 -13.09 -1.21
CA VAL A 126 3.61 -14.00 -0.05
C VAL A 126 4.66 -15.08 -0.27
N GLY A 127 5.52 -15.27 0.75
CA GLY A 127 6.54 -16.32 0.77
C GLY A 127 7.87 -15.91 0.14
N GLU A 128 7.98 -14.68 -0.35
CA GLU A 128 9.26 -14.12 -0.79
C GLU A 128 10.02 -13.46 0.37
N SER A 129 11.34 -13.39 0.25
CA SER A 129 12.16 -12.72 1.27
C SER A 129 12.09 -11.21 1.11
N SER A 130 12.07 -10.49 2.23
CA SER A 130 12.07 -9.02 2.24
C SER A 130 13.21 -8.43 1.41
N HIS A 131 14.41 -9.04 1.46
CA HIS A 131 15.56 -8.59 0.66
C HIS A 131 15.31 -8.68 -0.85
N LYS A 132 14.64 -9.74 -1.33
CA LYS A 132 14.33 -9.88 -2.76
C LYS A 132 13.28 -8.86 -3.20
N LEU A 133 12.24 -8.69 -2.38
CA LEU A 133 11.17 -7.74 -2.65
C LEU A 133 11.67 -6.29 -2.60
N ALA A 134 12.50 -5.94 -1.61
CA ALA A 134 13.16 -4.63 -1.50
C ALA A 134 13.99 -4.30 -2.75
N GLN A 135 14.79 -5.28 -3.21
CA GLN A 135 15.59 -5.14 -4.42
C GLN A 135 14.71 -4.98 -5.66
N GLU A 136 13.65 -5.79 -5.80
CA GLU A 136 12.72 -5.70 -6.93
C GLU A 136 11.96 -4.37 -6.97
N ILE A 137 11.54 -3.84 -5.82
CA ILE A 137 10.90 -2.52 -5.71
C ILE A 137 11.78 -1.45 -6.36
N ILE A 138 13.07 -1.43 -6.01
CA ILE A 138 14.03 -0.47 -6.53
C ILE A 138 14.30 -0.74 -8.03
N ASP A 139 14.60 -1.98 -8.39
CA ASP A 139 14.99 -2.36 -9.76
C ASP A 139 13.87 -2.17 -10.78
N CYS A 140 12.62 -2.34 -10.35
CA CYS A 140 11.46 -2.10 -11.21
C CYS A 140 11.10 -0.62 -11.32
N GLY A 141 11.79 0.29 -10.61
CA GLY A 141 11.61 1.74 -10.74
C GLY A 141 10.45 2.30 -9.91
N ILE A 142 10.07 1.64 -8.81
CA ILE A 142 9.16 2.25 -7.83
C ILE A 142 9.95 3.25 -7.00
N GLU A 143 9.68 4.54 -7.20
CA GLU A 143 10.22 5.61 -6.36
C GLU A 143 9.25 5.90 -5.21
N THR A 144 9.72 5.65 -3.99
CA THR A 144 8.90 5.71 -2.79
C THR A 144 9.66 6.40 -1.64
N ILE A 145 8.93 7.11 -0.80
CA ILE A 145 9.47 7.91 0.32
C ILE A 145 8.97 7.32 1.63
N LEU A 146 9.82 7.23 2.65
CA LEU A 146 9.39 6.88 4.00
C LEU A 146 8.55 8.00 4.62
N VAL A 147 7.28 7.74 4.91
CA VAL A 147 6.32 8.74 5.39
C VAL A 147 5.92 8.55 6.85
N THR A 148 6.05 7.34 7.39
CA THR A 148 5.87 7.07 8.82
C THR A 148 7.02 6.21 9.31
N ILE A 149 7.60 6.56 10.45
CA ILE A 149 8.61 5.76 11.15
C ILE A 149 8.11 5.45 12.55
N ASP A 150 8.15 4.17 12.97
CA ASP A 150 8.03 3.82 14.38
C ASP A 150 9.36 4.10 15.06
N SER A 151 9.42 5.21 15.80
CA SER A 151 10.63 5.72 16.45
C SER A 151 11.11 4.85 17.61
N SER A 152 10.32 3.84 18.01
CA SER A 152 10.77 2.79 18.93
C SER A 152 11.63 1.72 18.27
N GLN A 153 11.63 1.64 16.93
CA GLN A 153 12.31 0.60 16.14
C GLN A 153 13.38 1.17 15.19
N LEU A 154 13.17 2.37 14.66
CA LEU A 154 14.05 3.03 13.68
C LEU A 154 14.17 4.54 13.97
N SER A 155 15.36 5.13 13.76
CA SER A 155 15.56 6.56 14.01
C SER A 155 14.61 7.43 13.18
N HIS A 156 14.05 8.49 13.80
CA HIS A 156 13.16 9.44 13.13
C HIS A 156 13.83 10.16 11.94
N GLU A 157 15.17 10.21 11.90
CA GLU A 157 15.97 10.74 10.80
C GLU A 157 15.76 10.00 9.47
N PHE A 158 15.19 8.79 9.51
CA PHE A 158 14.83 8.04 8.30
C PHE A 158 13.56 8.59 7.61
N CYS A 159 12.74 9.37 8.32
CA CYS A 159 11.51 9.94 7.77
C CYS A 159 11.82 10.96 6.66
N GLY A 160 11.08 10.88 5.54
CA GLY A 160 11.26 11.76 4.38
C GLY A 160 12.36 11.31 3.41
N ARG A 161 13.09 10.24 3.71
CA ARG A 161 14.11 9.68 2.81
C ARG A 161 13.49 8.85 1.69
N LEU A 162 14.17 8.83 0.54
CA LEU A 162 13.87 7.89 -0.54
C LEU A 162 14.22 6.47 -0.10
N TYR A 163 13.41 5.52 -0.56
CA TYR A 163 13.68 4.10 -0.44
C TYR A 163 14.53 3.65 -1.63
N ASP A 164 15.84 3.66 -1.43
CA ASP A 164 16.84 3.31 -2.43
C ASP A 164 17.92 2.40 -1.81
N HIS A 165 18.90 1.99 -2.62
CA HIS A 165 19.99 1.13 -2.14
C HIS A 165 20.80 1.77 -1.01
N GLN A 166 20.90 3.10 -0.98
CA GLN A 166 21.61 3.79 0.09
C GLN A 166 20.84 3.65 1.41
N LEU A 167 19.53 3.92 1.41
CA LEU A 167 18.67 3.71 2.56
C LEU A 167 18.78 2.27 3.07
N LEU A 168 18.65 1.28 2.19
CA LEU A 168 18.71 -0.14 2.57
C LEU A 168 20.04 -0.53 3.24
N ASN A 169 21.16 0.03 2.77
CA ASN A 169 22.47 -0.22 3.36
C ASN A 169 22.67 0.46 4.72
N GLU A 170 21.94 1.54 4.99
CA GLU A 170 22.01 2.30 6.25
C GLU A 170 21.02 1.80 7.31
N LEU A 171 20.03 0.98 6.93
CA LEU A 171 19.09 0.39 7.87
C LEU A 171 19.83 -0.47 8.92
N PRO A 172 19.50 -0.35 10.22
CA PRO A 172 20.01 -1.25 11.24
C PRO A 172 19.67 -2.71 10.91
N ARG A 173 20.58 -3.64 11.24
CA ARG A 173 20.37 -5.08 10.99
C ARG A 173 19.11 -5.68 11.65
N SER A 174 18.58 -5.01 12.66
CA SER A 174 17.35 -5.41 13.36
C SER A 174 16.07 -4.98 12.66
N VAL A 175 16.16 -4.08 11.68
CA VAL A 175 15.02 -3.55 10.93
C VAL A 175 14.82 -4.40 9.68
N ASP A 176 13.59 -4.85 9.44
CA ASP A 176 13.26 -5.49 8.19
C ASP A 176 13.37 -4.48 7.03
N VAL A 177 14.06 -4.87 5.95
CA VAL A 177 14.32 -3.99 4.81
C VAL A 177 13.05 -3.57 4.06
N CYS A 178 11.92 -4.24 4.25
CA CYS A 178 10.61 -3.85 3.76
C CYS A 178 9.76 -3.16 4.84
N GLY A 179 10.22 -3.03 6.08
CA GLY A 179 9.46 -2.41 7.17
C GLY A 179 8.26 -3.25 7.63
N GLU A 180 8.32 -4.57 7.41
CA GLU A 180 7.20 -5.49 7.58
C GLU A 180 6.78 -5.70 9.05
N ASN A 181 7.64 -5.37 10.02
CA ASN A 181 7.26 -5.38 11.44
C ASN A 181 6.71 -4.02 11.92
N GLY A 182 6.41 -3.12 10.98
CA GLY A 182 5.89 -1.78 11.25
C GLY A 182 6.98 -0.76 11.59
N GLU A 183 8.25 -1.03 11.25
CA GLU A 183 9.36 -0.11 11.48
C GLU A 183 9.17 1.19 10.69
N PHE A 184 8.63 1.09 9.47
CA PHE A 184 8.30 2.22 8.63
C PHE A 184 7.18 1.92 7.63
N HIS A 185 6.53 2.98 7.16
CA HIS A 185 5.61 2.94 6.03
C HIS A 185 6.04 3.95 4.96
N SER A 186 5.74 3.64 3.71
CA SER A 186 6.19 4.41 2.55
C SER A 186 5.03 4.91 1.70
N LEU A 187 5.25 6.01 0.98
CA LEU A 187 4.36 6.52 -0.06
C LEU A 187 5.07 6.46 -1.43
N VAL A 188 4.44 5.79 -2.40
CA VAL A 188 4.93 5.77 -3.77
C VAL A 188 4.57 7.07 -4.48
N ILE A 189 5.56 7.75 -5.03
CA ILE A 189 5.39 9.01 -5.78
C ILE A 189 5.54 8.83 -7.28
N LYS A 190 6.23 7.78 -7.72
CA LYS A 190 6.41 7.43 -9.13
C LYS A 190 6.63 5.93 -9.27
N ALA A 191 6.05 5.34 -10.31
CA ALA A 191 6.23 3.93 -10.63
C ALA A 191 5.97 3.72 -12.13
N PRO A 192 6.43 2.60 -12.73
CA PRO A 192 6.19 2.33 -14.15
C PRO A 192 4.70 2.19 -14.53
N CYS A 193 3.83 1.89 -13.56
CA CYS A 193 2.39 1.83 -13.77
C CYS A 193 1.70 3.19 -13.66
N PHE A 194 2.42 4.29 -13.37
CA PHE A 194 1.86 5.63 -13.28
C PHE A 194 2.06 6.40 -14.59
N VAL A 195 1.03 7.08 -15.07
CA VAL A 195 1.09 8.03 -16.18
C VAL A 195 1.41 9.43 -15.64
N GLY A 196 2.66 9.61 -15.18
CA GLY A 196 3.13 10.82 -14.49
C GLY A 196 3.71 10.50 -13.12
N PHE A 197 3.74 11.49 -12.23
CA PHE A 197 4.22 11.33 -10.86
C PHE A 197 3.59 12.34 -9.90
N ILE A 198 3.71 12.07 -8.60
CA ILE A 198 3.28 12.98 -7.54
C ILE A 198 4.49 13.79 -7.07
N GLN A 199 4.38 15.11 -7.12
CA GLN A 199 5.34 16.01 -6.51
C GLN A 199 4.93 16.35 -5.09
N LEU A 200 5.83 16.14 -4.13
CA LEU A 200 5.65 16.56 -2.74
C LEU A 200 6.35 17.89 -2.48
N THR A 201 5.62 18.86 -1.94
CA THR A 201 6.09 20.20 -1.54
C THR A 201 5.78 20.46 -0.06
N ASP A 202 6.32 21.55 0.51
CA ASP A 202 6.11 21.95 1.91
C ASP A 202 6.31 20.81 2.93
N LYS A 203 7.33 19.99 2.67
CA LYS A 203 7.68 18.82 3.48
C LYS A 203 8.12 19.25 4.87
N ARG A 204 7.46 18.73 5.90
CA ARG A 204 7.82 18.91 7.32
C ARG A 204 7.81 17.57 8.05
N ILE A 205 8.74 17.39 8.97
CA ILE A 205 8.80 16.22 9.84
C ILE A 205 8.08 16.56 11.15
N GLU A 206 7.09 15.75 11.49
CA GLU A 206 6.32 15.83 12.72
C GLU A 206 6.71 14.65 13.60
N VAL A 207 7.50 14.91 14.65
CA VAL A 207 7.96 13.90 15.60
C VAL A 207 6.94 13.79 16.73
N GLY A 208 6.24 12.66 16.80
CA GLY A 208 5.37 12.30 17.91
C GLY A 208 6.09 11.48 18.99
N GLU A 209 5.32 10.98 19.96
CA GLU A 209 5.87 10.17 21.07
C GLU A 209 6.43 8.82 20.59
N ARG A 210 5.68 8.12 19.73
CA ARG A 210 6.10 6.85 19.12
C ARG A 210 6.35 6.98 17.62
N PHE A 211 5.49 7.69 16.90
CA PHE A 211 5.56 7.76 15.44
C PHE A 211 6.07 9.11 14.97
N THR A 212 6.92 9.08 13.95
CA THR A 212 7.34 10.28 13.21
C THR A 212 6.69 10.26 11.84
N HIS A 213 6.09 11.37 11.43
CA HIS A 213 5.35 11.50 10.18
C HIS A 213 5.94 12.58 9.27
N LEU A 214 5.99 12.28 7.97
CA LEU A 214 6.22 13.27 6.93
C LEU A 214 4.88 13.92 6.57
N ARG A 215 4.72 15.21 6.83
CA ARG A 215 3.60 16.01 6.32
C ARG A 215 4.04 16.79 5.09
N TYR A 216 3.14 16.95 4.13
CA TYR A 216 3.45 17.50 2.81
C TYR A 216 2.19 18.04 2.13
N GLN A 217 2.39 18.85 1.10
CA GLN A 217 1.41 19.07 0.04
C GLN A 217 1.76 18.20 -1.16
N ALA A 218 0.75 17.74 -1.91
CA ALA A 218 0.93 16.85 -3.05
C ALA A 218 0.20 17.40 -4.28
N SER A 219 0.80 17.22 -5.45
CA SER A 219 0.19 17.54 -6.75
C SER A 219 0.64 16.54 -7.81
N ILE A 220 -0.21 16.27 -8.80
CA ILE A 220 0.16 15.47 -9.97
C ILE A 220 0.94 16.34 -10.95
N LEU A 221 2.07 15.81 -11.43
CA LEU A 221 2.77 16.29 -12.61
C LEU A 221 2.69 15.22 -13.70
N GLN A 222 2.03 15.56 -14.80
CA GLN A 222 1.99 14.70 -15.99
C GLN A 222 3.27 14.90 -16.81
N LEU A 223 3.74 13.81 -17.43
CA LEU A 223 4.87 13.82 -18.37
C LEU A 223 4.42 14.27 -19.76
#